data_AF-A0A355U087-F1
#
_entry.id   AF-A0A355U087-F1
#
_cell.length_a   1.000
_cell.length_b   1.000
_cell.length_c   1.000
_cell.angle_alpha   90.00
_cell.angle_beta   90.00
_cell.angle_gamma   90.00
#
_symmetry.space_group_name_H-M   'P 1'
#
loop_
_entity.id
_entity.type
_entity.pdbx_description
1 polymer ?
#
loop_
_entity_poly.entity_id
_entity_poly.type
_entity_poly.pdbx_seq_one_letter_code
_entity_poly.pdbx_strand_id
1 'polypeptide(L)'
;MHEQPWDAYALYAAWDDDNLYFMWELANTTYIISPSDNFAASNEARPWRNSVPMYLALSVDPAKQATGAAVGTNKDGSTYTNPFVWGCTGGVAKDGGTSFTTHIDTLVAMDSNNSNGGASIFKADTLADDGTYMFNYDTRVPIGVINFQAQDNRNGFKIKYANGTKSTSLYGINAPKGSRVMGDNLDVNSNFADFFDLGYKADYGYIYEVAIPLSTLNIDREYIETKGIGAMQILTYGTSAMDTLPHDPSVLDNANVEYSYDPSTSHEKEDIDNITVPLARIGALLPDTTINEAPLEVNFGADKSSGQAVNTNITLSADAYHATGNVNYEFKVNGKTIQNSESSSASWTPTETGTYEISVIATDSKTSVVSTKTFSVGAAGAYVPEPTTSPIETTEPTTSVDYKLGDVDMDGTVSIVDATLIQKYSAEMCTFTDKQSELADTDKNGKIEINDATLIQKFLAEMIESL
;
A
#
# COMPACT_ATOMS: atom_id res chain seq x y z
N MET A 1 -7.23 -15.65 15.10
CA MET A 1 -8.10 -15.89 13.93
C MET A 1 -7.22 -15.71 12.71
N HIS A 2 -7.11 -16.73 11.86
CA HIS A 2 -6.36 -16.57 10.61
C HIS A 2 -7.13 -15.64 9.67
N GLU A 3 -6.36 -14.79 9.00
CA GLU A 3 -6.87 -13.93 7.95
C GLU A 3 -7.47 -14.80 6.83
N GLN A 4 -8.55 -14.31 6.24
CA GLN A 4 -9.19 -14.98 5.10
C GLN A 4 -8.54 -14.48 3.80
N PRO A 5 -8.64 -15.20 2.67
CA PRO A 5 -7.97 -14.83 1.43
C PRO A 5 -8.76 -13.75 0.66
N TRP A 6 -8.74 -12.52 1.15
CA TRP A 6 -9.47 -11.39 0.57
C TRP A 6 -8.71 -10.08 0.77
N ASP A 7 -8.16 -9.58 -0.34
CA ASP A 7 -7.39 -8.34 -0.37
C ASP A 7 -8.24 -7.24 -0.99
N ALA A 8 -8.23 -6.03 -0.44
CA ALA A 8 -8.93 -4.90 -1.00
C ALA A 8 -8.30 -4.48 -2.34
N TYR A 9 -9.12 -4.36 -3.39
CA TYR A 9 -8.59 -4.13 -4.74
C TYR A 9 -9.05 -2.84 -5.42
N ALA A 10 -10.35 -2.53 -5.35
CA ALA A 10 -10.88 -1.35 -6.02
C ALA A 10 -12.04 -0.74 -5.22
N LEU A 11 -12.08 0.60 -5.16
CA LEU A 11 -13.13 1.38 -4.53
C LEU A 11 -13.80 2.28 -5.56
N TYR A 12 -15.13 2.31 -5.54
CA TYR A 12 -15.96 3.11 -6.43
C TYR A 12 -16.98 3.88 -5.61
N ALA A 13 -17.33 5.06 -6.10
CA ALA A 13 -18.40 5.86 -5.53
C ALA A 13 -19.31 6.42 -6.62
N ALA A 14 -20.58 6.60 -6.28
CA ALA A 14 -21.57 7.33 -7.07
C ALA A 14 -22.56 8.00 -6.11
N TRP A 15 -23.35 8.96 -6.58
CA TRP A 15 -24.39 9.58 -5.77
C TRP A 15 -25.60 9.93 -6.62
N ASP A 16 -26.75 10.01 -5.97
CA ASP A 16 -27.97 10.61 -6.50
C ASP A 16 -28.49 11.71 -5.54
N ASP A 17 -29.76 12.08 -5.64
CA ASP A 17 -30.35 13.14 -4.82
C ASP A 17 -30.52 12.71 -3.34
N ASP A 18 -30.59 11.40 -3.07
CA ASP A 18 -30.95 10.85 -1.77
C ASP A 18 -29.78 10.09 -1.10
N ASN A 19 -28.91 9.44 -1.88
CA ASN A 19 -27.93 8.49 -1.39
C ASN A 19 -26.53 8.70 -1.99
N LEU A 20 -25.54 8.44 -1.14
CA LEU A 20 -24.17 8.17 -1.52
C LEU A 20 -23.99 6.65 -1.62
N TYR A 21 -23.48 6.17 -2.76
CA TYR A 21 -23.23 4.77 -3.04
C TYR A 21 -21.74 4.49 -3.02
N PHE A 22 -21.37 3.37 -2.41
CA PHE A 22 -20.04 2.80 -2.57
C PHE A 22 -20.14 1.38 -3.10
N MET A 23 -19.19 1.03 -3.96
CA MET A 23 -18.90 -0.36 -4.30
C MET A 23 -17.42 -0.59 -4.03
N TRP A 24 -17.06 -1.73 -3.46
CA TRP A 24 -15.66 -2.14 -3.42
C TRP A 24 -15.49 -3.61 -3.76
N GLU A 25 -14.31 -3.92 -4.28
CA GLU A 25 -13.90 -5.25 -4.72
C GLU A 25 -12.86 -5.81 -3.77
N LEU A 26 -13.01 -7.09 -3.44
CA LEU A 26 -12.09 -7.85 -2.63
C LEU A 26 -11.61 -9.04 -3.46
N ALA A 27 -10.30 -9.11 -3.71
CA ALA A 27 -9.68 -10.12 -4.54
C ALA A 27 -9.34 -11.37 -3.71
N ASN A 28 -9.78 -12.54 -4.17
CA ASN A 28 -9.28 -13.82 -3.65
C ASN A 28 -8.20 -14.41 -4.56
N THR A 29 -6.95 -14.07 -4.28
CA THR A 29 -5.78 -14.49 -5.07
C THR A 29 -5.49 -16.00 -4.97
N THR A 30 -6.04 -16.69 -3.97
CA THR A 30 -5.74 -18.10 -3.67
C THR A 30 -6.12 -19.04 -4.81
N TYR A 31 -7.13 -18.72 -5.61
CA TYR A 31 -7.47 -19.51 -6.81
C TYR A 31 -6.32 -19.61 -7.82
N ILE A 32 -5.35 -18.69 -7.78
CA ILE A 32 -4.17 -18.70 -8.64
C ILE A 32 -2.95 -19.22 -7.88
N ILE A 33 -2.64 -18.64 -6.70
CA ILE A 33 -1.38 -18.91 -6.00
C ILE A 33 -1.43 -20.15 -5.09
N SER A 34 -2.61 -20.64 -4.73
CA SER A 34 -2.74 -21.87 -3.93
C SER A 34 -4.04 -22.62 -4.22
N PRO A 35 -4.27 -23.07 -5.47
CA PRO A 35 -5.55 -23.69 -5.87
C PRO A 35 -5.87 -25.00 -5.13
N SER A 36 -4.89 -25.62 -4.47
CA SER A 36 -5.08 -26.81 -3.63
C SER A 36 -5.57 -26.49 -2.21
N ASP A 37 -5.61 -25.21 -1.81
CA ASP A 37 -6.15 -24.79 -0.52
C ASP A 37 -7.68 -24.87 -0.54
N ASN A 38 -8.19 -26.04 -0.13
CA ASN A 38 -9.60 -26.37 -0.18
C ASN A 38 -10.49 -25.44 0.65
N PHE A 39 -9.95 -24.70 1.63
CA PHE A 39 -10.74 -23.75 2.39
C PHE A 39 -10.80 -22.41 1.66
N ALA A 40 -9.63 -21.86 1.32
CA ALA A 40 -9.49 -20.56 0.69
C ALA A 40 -10.12 -20.49 -0.71
N ALA A 41 -10.12 -21.60 -1.45
CA ALA A 41 -10.78 -21.76 -2.74
C ALA A 41 -12.23 -22.27 -2.64
N SER A 42 -12.88 -22.17 -1.47
CA SER A 42 -14.26 -22.63 -1.25
C SER A 42 -15.23 -21.52 -0.90
N ASN A 43 -16.52 -21.88 -0.88
CA ASN A 43 -17.59 -21.01 -0.42
C ASN A 43 -17.53 -20.68 1.09
N GLU A 44 -16.66 -21.34 1.85
CA GLU A 44 -16.50 -21.09 3.29
C GLU A 44 -15.61 -19.87 3.58
N ALA A 45 -14.70 -19.51 2.65
CA ALA A 45 -13.82 -18.35 2.77
C ALA A 45 -14.50 -17.01 2.43
N ARG A 46 -15.82 -17.02 2.17
CA ARG A 46 -16.55 -15.83 1.76
C ARG A 46 -16.59 -14.79 2.89
N PRO A 47 -16.37 -13.51 2.57
CA PRO A 47 -16.44 -12.39 3.53
C PRO A 47 -17.64 -12.43 4.47
N TRP A 48 -18.84 -12.55 3.90
CA TRP A 48 -20.12 -12.54 4.60
C TRP A 48 -20.45 -13.83 5.36
N ARG A 49 -19.48 -14.73 5.58
CA ARG A 49 -19.61 -15.88 6.48
C ARG A 49 -19.13 -15.59 7.90
N ASN A 50 -18.23 -14.61 8.08
CA ASN A 50 -17.42 -14.50 9.31
C ASN A 50 -17.71 -13.26 10.17
N SER A 51 -18.73 -12.46 9.85
CA SER A 51 -19.14 -11.27 10.63
C SER A 51 -17.98 -10.35 11.02
N VAL A 52 -17.00 -10.21 10.13
CA VAL A 52 -15.78 -9.44 10.33
C VAL A 52 -16.08 -7.94 10.23
N PRO A 53 -15.55 -7.09 11.13
CA PRO A 53 -15.69 -5.64 11.02
C PRO A 53 -15.12 -5.07 9.72
N MET A 54 -15.79 -4.06 9.18
CA MET A 54 -15.39 -3.29 8.00
C MET A 54 -15.74 -1.83 8.24
N TYR A 55 -14.94 -0.92 7.70
CA TYR A 55 -15.16 0.51 7.86
C TYR A 55 -15.08 1.26 6.53
N LEU A 56 -15.89 2.30 6.41
CA LEU A 56 -15.67 3.39 5.46
C LEU A 56 -15.37 4.67 6.26
N ALA A 57 -14.16 5.19 6.11
CA ALA A 57 -13.77 6.50 6.62
C ALA A 57 -14.09 7.57 5.60
N LEU A 58 -14.75 8.64 6.05
CA LEU A 58 -15.19 9.75 5.22
C LEU A 58 -14.62 11.08 5.72
N SER A 59 -14.28 11.91 4.76
CA SER A 59 -13.84 13.31 4.92
C SER A 59 -14.94 14.21 4.35
N VAL A 60 -15.79 14.72 5.22
CA VAL A 60 -17.04 15.42 4.90
C VAL A 60 -17.00 16.85 5.40
N ASP A 61 -16.78 17.08 6.69
CA ASP A 61 -16.80 18.41 7.32
C ASP A 61 -15.36 18.92 7.54
N PRO A 62 -14.86 19.85 6.71
CA PRO A 62 -13.46 20.29 6.78
C PRO A 62 -13.09 21.04 8.07
N ALA A 63 -14.08 21.37 8.92
CA ALA A 63 -13.84 22.01 10.20
C ALA A 63 -13.59 21.01 11.35
N LYS A 64 -13.69 19.70 11.07
CA LYS A 64 -13.64 18.65 12.09
C LYS A 64 -12.67 17.57 11.68
N GLN A 65 -11.55 17.47 12.37
CA GLN A 65 -10.60 16.39 12.13
C GLN A 65 -10.50 15.52 13.38
N ALA A 66 -10.83 14.24 13.24
CA ALA A 66 -10.55 13.24 14.24
C ALA A 66 -9.16 12.65 14.08
N THR A 67 -8.57 12.26 15.20
CA THR A 67 -7.27 11.57 15.26
C THR A 67 -7.43 10.05 15.39
N GLY A 68 -8.65 9.55 15.52
CA GLY A 68 -8.97 8.15 15.85
C GLY A 68 -9.59 8.00 17.24
N ALA A 69 -9.36 8.98 18.13
CA ALA A 69 -9.90 8.99 19.47
C ALA A 69 -11.43 9.03 19.50
N ALA A 70 -12.00 8.42 20.54
CA ALA A 70 -13.43 8.32 20.72
C ALA A 70 -13.87 8.56 22.16
N VAL A 71 -15.11 8.99 22.35
CA VAL A 71 -15.71 9.34 23.64
C VAL A 71 -17.08 8.70 23.78
N GLY A 72 -17.47 8.33 24.99
CA GLY A 72 -18.81 7.87 25.30
C GLY A 72 -19.16 7.96 26.77
N THR A 73 -20.36 7.51 27.10
CA THR A 73 -20.89 7.54 28.46
C THR A 73 -21.08 6.13 29.03
N ASN A 74 -20.51 5.87 30.20
CA ASN A 74 -20.70 4.64 30.97
C ASN A 74 -22.15 4.53 31.46
N LYS A 75 -22.57 3.33 31.86
CA LYS A 75 -23.91 3.09 32.42
C LYS A 75 -24.21 3.90 33.69
N ASP A 76 -23.18 4.31 34.43
CA ASP A 76 -23.30 5.13 35.63
C ASP A 76 -23.36 6.65 35.33
N GLY A 77 -23.28 7.03 34.04
CA GLY A 77 -23.31 8.41 33.58
C GLY A 77 -21.94 9.10 33.53
N SER A 78 -20.86 8.43 33.91
CA SER A 78 -19.50 8.98 33.76
C SER A 78 -19.02 8.92 32.31
N THR A 79 -18.27 9.94 31.88
CA THR A 79 -17.63 9.95 30.56
C THR A 79 -16.37 9.08 30.56
N TYR A 80 -16.12 8.39 29.46
CA TYR A 80 -14.85 7.72 29.17
C TYR A 80 -14.35 8.12 27.79
N THR A 81 -13.03 8.04 27.60
CA THR A 81 -12.38 8.20 26.31
C THR A 81 -11.63 6.92 25.95
N ASN A 82 -11.49 6.68 24.65
CA ASN A 82 -10.64 5.66 24.07
C ASN A 82 -9.66 6.34 23.10
N PRO A 83 -8.40 5.88 23.01
CA PRO A 83 -7.44 6.40 22.04
C PRO A 83 -7.83 6.07 20.59
N PHE A 84 -8.62 5.01 20.39
CA PHE A 84 -9.09 4.55 19.09
C PHE A 84 -10.59 4.23 19.11
N VAL A 85 -11.24 4.30 17.95
CA VAL A 85 -12.67 4.02 17.80
C VAL A 85 -13.02 2.52 17.83
N TRP A 86 -12.04 1.63 17.63
CA TRP A 86 -12.14 0.21 17.94
C TRP A 86 -10.85 -0.28 18.62
N GLY A 87 -10.75 -1.58 18.90
CA GLY A 87 -9.53 -2.18 19.47
C GLY A 87 -9.21 -1.79 20.91
N CYS A 88 -10.12 -1.11 21.60
CA CYS A 88 -9.93 -0.62 22.97
C CYS A 88 -10.67 -1.46 24.01
N THR A 89 -10.08 -1.62 25.20
CA THR A 89 -10.71 -2.26 26.36
C THR A 89 -10.48 -1.40 27.60
N GLY A 90 -11.55 -0.95 28.26
CA GLY A 90 -11.45 -0.20 29.51
C GLY A 90 -10.80 1.18 29.38
N GLY A 91 -10.99 1.87 28.25
CA GLY A 91 -10.44 3.22 28.04
C GLY A 91 -9.04 3.26 27.44
N VAL A 92 -8.42 2.10 27.22
CA VAL A 92 -7.06 1.98 26.67
C VAL A 92 -7.05 1.10 25.42
N ALA A 93 -6.09 1.35 24.53
CA ALA A 93 -5.78 0.43 23.44
C ALA A 93 -5.46 -0.95 24.03
N LYS A 94 -6.02 -2.01 23.42
CA LYS A 94 -5.80 -3.37 23.93
C LYS A 94 -4.39 -3.83 23.57
N ASP A 95 -4.09 -3.87 22.28
CA ASP A 95 -2.83 -4.36 21.73
C ASP A 95 -2.35 -3.41 20.61
N GLY A 96 -3.26 -3.00 19.72
CA GLY A 96 -3.01 -2.03 18.64
C GLY A 96 -4.15 -1.03 18.42
N GLY A 97 -4.14 -0.34 17.28
CA GLY A 97 -5.22 0.57 16.89
C GLY A 97 -4.94 1.40 15.64
N THR A 98 -5.95 2.15 15.20
CA THR A 98 -5.84 2.98 14.00
C THR A 98 -6.11 4.44 14.31
N SER A 99 -5.14 5.29 14.00
CA SER A 99 -5.20 6.76 14.06
C SER A 99 -5.17 7.40 12.68
N PHE A 100 -5.45 8.70 12.65
CA PHE A 100 -5.58 9.47 11.43
C PHE A 100 -4.80 10.79 11.52
N THR A 101 -3.84 10.98 10.62
CA THR A 101 -3.29 12.31 10.30
C THR A 101 -3.98 12.89 9.07
N THR A 102 -4.44 12.04 8.16
CA THR A 102 -5.32 12.43 7.05
C THR A 102 -6.69 12.89 7.61
N HIS A 103 -7.34 13.83 6.93
CA HIS A 103 -8.59 14.40 7.42
C HIS A 103 -9.74 13.38 7.34
N ILE A 104 -10.20 12.89 8.49
CA ILE A 104 -11.38 12.03 8.64
C ILE A 104 -12.25 12.58 9.77
N ASP A 105 -13.56 12.64 9.54
CA ASP A 105 -14.53 13.11 10.55
C ASP A 105 -15.72 12.17 10.72
N THR A 106 -15.90 11.22 9.81
CA THR A 106 -17.03 10.32 9.83
C THR A 106 -16.56 8.89 9.56
N LEU A 107 -16.98 7.94 10.40
CA LEU A 107 -16.70 6.51 10.25
C LEU A 107 -18.00 5.74 10.15
N VAL A 108 -18.18 5.01 9.06
CA VAL A 108 -19.28 4.07 8.86
C VAL A 108 -18.76 2.68 9.23
N ALA A 109 -19.16 2.18 10.39
CA ALA A 109 -18.73 0.88 10.91
C ALA A 109 -19.81 -0.17 10.70
N MET A 110 -19.45 -1.31 10.10
CA MET A 110 -20.36 -2.40 9.78
C MET A 110 -19.65 -3.76 9.86
N ASP A 111 -20.42 -4.83 9.81
CA ASP A 111 -19.92 -6.19 9.71
C ASP A 111 -20.18 -6.77 8.31
N SER A 112 -19.21 -7.54 7.82
CA SER A 112 -19.18 -8.14 6.47
C SER A 112 -20.39 -9.00 6.10
N ASN A 113 -21.14 -9.53 7.06
CA ASN A 113 -22.34 -10.33 6.80
C ASN A 113 -23.66 -9.59 7.07
N ASN A 114 -23.61 -8.31 7.45
CA ASN A 114 -24.76 -7.47 7.80
C ASN A 114 -25.70 -8.15 8.82
N SER A 115 -25.15 -8.77 9.84
CA SER A 115 -25.91 -9.55 10.82
C SER A 115 -26.07 -8.84 12.17
N ASN A 116 -25.22 -7.86 12.47
CA ASN A 116 -25.18 -7.23 13.78
C ASN A 116 -25.94 -5.89 13.84
N GLY A 117 -26.69 -5.68 14.92
CA GLY A 117 -27.32 -4.40 15.23
C GLY A 117 -26.35 -3.33 15.77
N GLY A 118 -25.07 -3.65 15.94
CA GLY A 118 -24.02 -2.71 16.33
C GLY A 118 -23.58 -1.74 15.24
N ALA A 119 -23.78 -2.08 13.95
CA ALA A 119 -23.32 -1.23 12.85
C ALA A 119 -23.90 0.18 12.94
N SER A 120 -23.01 1.19 12.85
CA SER A 120 -23.32 2.59 13.17
C SER A 120 -22.42 3.53 12.36
N ILE A 121 -22.91 4.75 12.13
CA ILE A 121 -22.10 5.88 11.68
C ILE A 121 -21.68 6.68 12.91
N PHE A 122 -20.39 6.86 13.10
CA PHE A 122 -19.79 7.68 14.15
C PHE A 122 -19.28 8.97 13.53
N LYS A 123 -19.61 10.11 14.16
CA LYS A 123 -19.15 11.43 13.74
C LYS A 123 -18.20 12.01 14.78
N ALA A 124 -17.20 12.74 14.31
CA ALA A 124 -16.25 13.49 15.09
C ALA A 124 -16.88 14.79 15.59
N ASP A 125 -17.86 14.69 16.49
CA ASP A 125 -18.70 15.83 16.90
C ASP A 125 -18.40 16.35 18.32
N THR A 126 -17.39 15.79 18.99
CA THR A 126 -16.96 16.21 20.32
C THR A 126 -15.56 16.78 20.28
N LEU A 127 -15.39 18.03 20.73
CA LEU A 127 -14.10 18.69 20.81
C LEU A 127 -13.40 18.34 22.13
N ALA A 128 -12.17 17.85 22.06
CA ALA A 128 -11.30 17.63 23.21
C ALA A 128 -10.63 18.94 23.67
N ASP A 129 -10.07 18.93 24.89
CA ASP A 129 -9.42 20.10 25.49
C ASP A 129 -8.19 20.58 24.70
N ASP A 130 -7.55 19.70 23.94
CA ASP A 130 -6.41 19.99 23.07
C ASP A 130 -6.81 20.55 21.69
N GLY A 131 -8.12 20.68 21.43
CA GLY A 131 -8.67 21.18 20.17
C GLY A 131 -8.85 20.13 19.07
N THR A 132 -8.56 18.85 19.34
CA THR A 132 -8.84 17.76 18.41
C THR A 132 -10.29 17.28 18.52
N TYR A 133 -10.87 16.76 17.44
CA TYR A 133 -12.21 16.15 17.51
C TYR A 133 -12.12 14.66 17.83
N MET A 134 -13.11 14.16 18.58
CA MET A 134 -13.28 12.74 18.91
C MET A 134 -14.57 12.21 18.31
N PHE A 135 -14.54 10.95 17.86
CA PHE A 135 -15.75 10.21 17.50
C PHE A 135 -16.62 9.98 18.73
N ASN A 136 -17.92 10.24 18.61
CA ASN A 136 -18.81 10.10 19.76
C ASN A 136 -19.71 8.87 19.64
N TYR A 137 -19.59 7.96 20.61
CA TYR A 137 -20.39 6.74 20.67
C TYR A 137 -21.85 7.00 21.04
N ASP A 138 -22.14 8.08 21.76
CA ASP A 138 -23.47 8.40 22.28
C ASP A 138 -24.37 9.02 21.21
N THR A 139 -23.79 9.76 20.26
CA THR A 139 -24.51 10.41 19.15
C THR A 139 -24.51 9.60 17.86
N ARG A 140 -23.97 8.38 17.88
CA ARG A 140 -23.88 7.50 16.72
C ARG A 140 -25.23 7.31 16.03
N VAL A 141 -25.22 7.24 14.69
CA VAL A 141 -26.41 6.94 13.89
C VAL A 141 -26.47 5.42 13.65
N PRO A 142 -27.42 4.67 14.22
CA PRO A 142 -27.45 3.23 14.05
C PRO A 142 -27.89 2.84 12.63
N ILE A 143 -27.13 1.99 11.94
CA ILE A 143 -27.43 1.54 10.56
C ILE A 143 -27.65 0.03 10.45
N GLY A 144 -27.16 -0.75 11.41
CA GLY A 144 -27.34 -2.20 11.43
C GLY A 144 -28.78 -2.65 11.59
N VAL A 145 -29.05 -3.91 11.27
CA VAL A 145 -30.35 -4.57 11.47
C VAL A 145 -30.76 -4.55 12.95
N ILE A 146 -32.06 -4.41 13.23
CA ILE A 146 -32.54 -4.38 14.64
C ILE A 146 -32.45 -5.76 15.33
N ASN A 147 -32.45 -6.84 14.55
CA ASN A 147 -32.21 -8.21 14.99
C ASN A 147 -31.90 -9.07 13.75
N PHE A 148 -31.41 -10.30 13.95
CA PHE A 148 -31.03 -11.21 12.85
C PHE A 148 -32.18 -11.63 11.92
N GLN A 149 -33.44 -11.43 12.33
CA GLN A 149 -34.63 -11.74 11.52
C GLN A 149 -35.11 -10.53 10.71
N ALA A 150 -34.67 -9.32 11.08
CA ALA A 150 -35.00 -8.10 10.36
C ALA A 150 -34.25 -8.09 9.04
N GLN A 151 -34.99 -7.83 7.96
CA GLN A 151 -34.42 -7.75 6.62
C GLN A 151 -33.88 -6.36 6.29
N ASP A 152 -34.41 -5.34 6.97
CA ASP A 152 -34.08 -3.94 6.69
C ASP A 152 -33.13 -3.37 7.74
N ASN A 153 -32.09 -2.72 7.22
CA ASN A 153 -31.18 -1.87 7.96
C ASN A 153 -31.89 -0.59 8.42
N ARG A 154 -31.33 0.04 9.46
CA ARG A 154 -31.88 1.29 10.02
C ARG A 154 -31.41 2.51 9.23
N ASN A 155 -32.17 3.60 9.39
CA ASN A 155 -31.84 4.91 8.82
C ASN A 155 -31.58 4.88 7.31
N GLY A 156 -32.25 3.96 6.59
CA GLY A 156 -32.19 3.84 5.13
C GLY A 156 -30.87 3.30 4.57
N PHE A 157 -29.90 2.96 5.42
CA PHE A 157 -28.66 2.29 4.99
C PHE A 157 -29.00 0.99 4.27
N LYS A 158 -28.23 0.62 3.25
CA LYS A 158 -28.38 -0.66 2.56
C LYS A 158 -27.00 -1.25 2.30
N ILE A 159 -26.91 -2.56 2.37
CA ILE A 159 -25.71 -3.31 2.02
C ILE A 159 -26.11 -4.59 1.30
N LYS A 160 -25.37 -4.90 0.23
CA LYS A 160 -25.43 -6.16 -0.51
C LYS A 160 -24.01 -6.61 -0.82
N TYR A 161 -23.89 -7.91 -1.07
CA TYR A 161 -22.63 -8.54 -1.43
C TYR A 161 -22.89 -9.68 -2.42
N ALA A 162 -21.90 -9.97 -3.24
CA ALA A 162 -21.93 -11.06 -4.20
C ALA A 162 -20.51 -11.54 -4.52
N ASN A 163 -20.41 -12.71 -5.13
CA ASN A 163 -19.21 -13.07 -5.89
C ASN A 163 -19.15 -12.19 -7.14
N GLY A 164 -17.96 -11.71 -7.49
CA GLY A 164 -17.77 -10.83 -8.64
C GLY A 164 -16.49 -10.00 -8.57
N THR A 165 -16.17 -9.39 -9.69
CA THR A 165 -15.23 -8.26 -9.83
C THR A 165 -15.63 -7.49 -11.08
N LYS A 166 -15.48 -6.17 -11.08
CA LYS A 166 -15.64 -5.32 -12.27
C LYS A 166 -14.29 -5.11 -12.96
N SER A 167 -13.20 -5.23 -12.21
CA SER A 167 -11.85 -5.16 -12.73
C SER A 167 -11.58 -6.20 -13.81
N THR A 168 -10.77 -5.80 -14.79
CA THR A 168 -10.30 -6.64 -15.90
C THR A 168 -8.84 -7.03 -15.76
N SER A 169 -8.19 -6.58 -14.69
CA SER A 169 -6.81 -6.88 -14.30
C SER A 169 -6.76 -7.10 -12.81
N LEU A 170 -5.81 -7.90 -12.33
CA LEU A 170 -5.52 -8.12 -10.91
C LEU A 170 -4.05 -8.46 -10.76
N TYR A 171 -3.23 -7.46 -10.43
CA TYR A 171 -1.80 -7.67 -10.24
C TYR A 171 -1.49 -8.21 -8.85
N GLY A 172 -0.66 -9.24 -8.81
CA GLY A 172 -0.13 -9.79 -7.57
C GLY A 172 1.16 -10.54 -7.82
N ILE A 173 1.89 -10.84 -6.75
CA ILE A 173 3.10 -11.65 -6.82
C ILE A 173 2.68 -13.10 -7.05
N ASN A 174 3.01 -13.63 -8.23
CA ASN A 174 2.76 -15.01 -8.61
C ASN A 174 3.78 -15.93 -7.91
N ALA A 175 3.50 -16.21 -6.65
CA ALA A 175 4.30 -17.06 -5.79
C ALA A 175 3.38 -18.02 -5.02
N PRO A 176 3.59 -19.34 -5.12
CA PRO A 176 2.85 -20.32 -4.33
C PRO A 176 2.86 -20.01 -2.83
N LYS A 177 1.82 -20.43 -2.10
CA LYS A 177 1.76 -20.33 -0.64
C LYS A 177 3.05 -20.87 0.00
N GLY A 178 3.68 -20.04 0.84
CA GLY A 178 4.94 -20.37 1.53
C GLY A 178 6.22 -20.13 0.72
N SER A 179 6.13 -19.61 -0.51
CA SER A 179 7.29 -19.25 -1.34
C SER A 179 7.57 -17.75 -1.42
N ARG A 180 6.73 -16.92 -0.80
CA ARG A 180 6.95 -15.48 -0.62
C ARG A 180 8.21 -15.26 0.23
N VAL A 181 8.94 -14.21 -0.06
CA VAL A 181 10.14 -13.81 0.68
C VAL A 181 9.97 -12.41 1.23
N MET A 182 10.64 -12.12 2.33
CA MET A 182 10.55 -10.80 2.96
C MET A 182 10.97 -9.69 2.00
N GLY A 183 10.14 -8.65 1.90
CA GLY A 183 10.37 -7.49 1.03
C GLY A 183 9.93 -7.68 -0.42
N ASP A 184 9.42 -8.85 -0.81
CA ASP A 184 8.98 -9.07 -2.19
C ASP A 184 7.81 -8.15 -2.60
N ASN A 185 6.98 -7.70 -1.65
CA ASN A 185 5.91 -6.74 -1.87
C ASN A 185 6.41 -5.33 -2.25
N LEU A 186 7.67 -5.01 -1.96
CA LEU A 186 8.30 -3.72 -2.27
C LEU A 186 9.36 -3.82 -3.40
N ASP A 187 9.79 -5.03 -3.75
CA ASP A 187 10.73 -5.25 -4.85
C ASP A 187 10.00 -5.25 -6.20
N VAL A 188 10.24 -4.23 -7.02
CA VAL A 188 9.71 -4.10 -8.39
C VAL A 188 10.07 -5.28 -9.30
N ASN A 189 11.12 -6.05 -8.97
CA ASN A 189 11.55 -7.23 -9.71
C ASN A 189 10.89 -8.53 -9.24
N SER A 190 10.04 -8.47 -8.21
CA SER A 190 9.20 -9.60 -7.82
C SER A 190 8.39 -10.11 -9.01
N ASN A 191 7.99 -11.38 -8.93
CA ASN A 191 7.25 -12.06 -9.99
C ASN A 191 5.80 -11.59 -10.09
N PHE A 192 5.59 -10.28 -10.31
CA PHE A 192 4.28 -9.70 -10.53
C PHE A 192 3.69 -10.23 -11.82
N ALA A 193 2.45 -10.66 -11.76
CA ALA A 193 1.67 -11.07 -12.91
C ALA A 193 0.25 -10.52 -12.77
N ASP A 194 -0.38 -10.24 -13.92
CA ASP A 194 -1.83 -10.10 -13.94
C ASP A 194 -2.45 -11.49 -13.79
N PHE A 195 -3.20 -11.69 -12.72
CA PHE A 195 -3.84 -12.96 -12.41
C PHE A 195 -4.94 -13.31 -13.41
N PHE A 196 -5.56 -12.34 -14.11
CA PHE A 196 -6.47 -12.65 -15.21
C PHE A 196 -5.77 -13.38 -16.36
N ASP A 197 -4.53 -13.02 -16.68
CA ASP A 197 -3.71 -13.74 -17.67
C ASP A 197 -3.36 -15.16 -17.22
N LEU A 198 -3.37 -15.41 -15.91
CA LEU A 198 -3.16 -16.72 -15.30
C LEU A 198 -4.46 -17.52 -15.07
N GLY A 199 -5.60 -17.02 -15.55
CA GLY A 199 -6.89 -17.71 -15.49
C GLY A 199 -7.78 -17.34 -14.30
N TYR A 200 -7.55 -16.17 -13.70
CA TYR A 200 -8.47 -15.60 -12.71
C TYR A 200 -9.84 -15.35 -13.36
N LYS A 201 -10.90 -15.64 -12.61
CA LYS A 201 -12.28 -15.50 -13.10
C LYS A 201 -13.03 -14.48 -12.25
N ALA A 202 -13.99 -13.83 -12.88
CA ALA A 202 -14.77 -12.80 -12.22
C ALA A 202 -15.48 -13.28 -10.95
N ASP A 203 -15.92 -14.54 -10.89
CA ASP A 203 -16.61 -15.11 -9.73
C ASP A 203 -15.70 -15.54 -8.58
N TYR A 204 -14.37 -15.43 -8.74
CA TYR A 204 -13.40 -15.69 -7.67
C TYR A 204 -13.31 -14.53 -6.68
N GLY A 205 -13.52 -13.30 -7.15
CA GLY A 205 -13.55 -12.11 -6.31
C GLY A 205 -14.87 -11.94 -5.55
N TYR A 206 -14.91 -10.92 -4.73
CA TYR A 206 -16.08 -10.51 -3.97
C TYR A 206 -16.38 -9.03 -4.19
N ILE A 207 -17.66 -8.69 -4.28
CA ILE A 207 -18.13 -7.31 -4.36
C ILE A 207 -19.04 -7.02 -3.18
N TYR A 208 -18.89 -5.82 -2.63
CA TYR A 208 -19.87 -5.19 -1.75
C TYR A 208 -20.43 -3.94 -2.41
N GLU A 209 -21.71 -3.70 -2.19
CA GLU A 209 -22.39 -2.46 -2.55
C GLU A 209 -23.12 -1.93 -1.32
N VAL A 210 -22.93 -0.65 -1.03
CA VAL A 210 -23.65 0.05 0.05
C VAL A 210 -24.30 1.33 -0.46
N ALA A 211 -25.44 1.65 0.14
CA ALA A 211 -26.10 2.93 -0.04
C ALA A 211 -26.26 3.60 1.34
N ILE A 212 -25.78 4.83 1.44
CA ILE A 212 -25.81 5.65 2.64
C ILE A 212 -26.69 6.86 2.33
N PRO A 213 -27.84 7.04 2.99
CA PRO A 213 -28.66 8.22 2.77
C PRO A 213 -27.90 9.49 3.17
N LEU A 214 -27.86 10.48 2.28
CA LEU A 214 -27.11 11.73 2.47
C LEU A 214 -27.57 12.47 3.73
N SER A 215 -28.85 12.36 4.07
CA SER A 215 -29.42 12.93 5.29
C SER A 215 -28.78 12.39 6.56
N THR A 216 -28.28 11.14 6.58
CA THR A 216 -27.58 10.58 7.76
C THR A 216 -26.20 11.19 7.94
N LEU A 217 -25.59 11.66 6.85
CA LEU A 217 -24.33 12.37 6.84
C LEU A 217 -24.50 13.88 7.10
N ASN A 218 -25.75 14.40 7.09
CA ASN A 218 -26.09 15.83 7.16
C ASN A 218 -25.57 16.63 5.95
N ILE A 219 -25.55 16.00 4.78
CA ILE A 219 -25.20 16.63 3.51
C ILE A 219 -26.32 16.39 2.50
N ASP A 220 -26.20 17.02 1.34
CA ASP A 220 -27.03 16.79 0.16
C ASP A 220 -26.15 16.66 -1.08
N ARG A 221 -26.80 16.44 -2.23
CA ARG A 221 -26.15 16.35 -3.52
C ARG A 221 -25.32 17.59 -3.86
N GLU A 222 -25.85 18.78 -3.60
CA GLU A 222 -25.17 20.05 -3.90
C GLU A 222 -23.87 20.16 -3.11
N TYR A 223 -23.84 19.69 -1.86
CA TYR A 223 -22.63 19.61 -1.05
C TYR A 223 -21.54 18.78 -1.74
N ILE A 224 -21.87 17.58 -2.25
CA ILE A 224 -20.92 16.73 -2.97
C ILE A 224 -20.45 17.42 -4.26
N GLU A 225 -21.36 18.01 -5.03
CA GLU A 225 -21.04 18.65 -6.30
C GLU A 225 -20.23 19.95 -6.17
N THR A 226 -20.32 20.65 -5.03
CA THR A 226 -19.68 21.97 -4.83
C THR A 226 -18.48 21.94 -3.89
N LYS A 227 -18.48 21.07 -2.88
CA LYS A 227 -17.38 20.93 -1.89
C LYS A 227 -16.66 19.60 -2.02
N GLY A 228 -17.38 18.55 -2.43
CA GLY A 228 -16.89 17.19 -2.50
C GLY A 228 -16.53 16.62 -1.13
N ILE A 229 -16.31 15.31 -1.12
CA ILE A 229 -15.93 14.55 0.08
C ILE A 229 -14.78 13.59 -0.24
N GLY A 230 -14.11 13.09 0.79
CA GLY A 230 -13.13 12.00 0.68
C GLY A 230 -13.71 10.69 1.21
N ALA A 231 -13.26 9.56 0.67
CA ALA A 231 -13.54 8.24 1.22
C ALA A 231 -12.31 7.32 1.23
N MET A 232 -12.23 6.46 2.23
CA MET A 232 -11.33 5.32 2.31
C MET A 232 -12.07 4.12 2.88
N GLN A 233 -11.90 2.96 2.26
CA GLN A 233 -12.30 1.69 2.85
C GLN A 233 -11.17 1.17 3.73
N ILE A 234 -11.52 0.63 4.90
CA ILE A 234 -10.57 0.06 5.86
C ILE A 234 -11.08 -1.33 6.25
N LEU A 235 -10.24 -2.33 6.10
CA LEU A 235 -10.47 -3.71 6.54
C LEU A 235 -9.60 -4.03 7.76
N THR A 236 -10.10 -4.93 8.60
CA THR A 236 -9.36 -5.40 9.78
C THR A 236 -9.71 -6.84 10.13
N TYR A 237 -8.73 -7.57 10.65
CA TYR A 237 -8.89 -8.87 11.33
C TYR A 237 -8.43 -8.84 12.79
N GLY A 238 -8.12 -7.66 13.31
CA GLY A 238 -7.45 -7.47 14.59
C GLY A 238 -7.89 -6.19 15.29
N THR A 239 -6.99 -5.64 16.10
CA THR A 239 -7.17 -4.34 16.75
C THR A 239 -6.68 -3.19 15.87
N SER A 240 -5.79 -3.42 14.90
CA SER A 240 -5.34 -2.43 13.92
C SER A 240 -6.06 -2.54 12.56
N ALA A 241 -5.82 -1.60 11.66
CA ALA A 241 -6.19 -1.75 10.25
C ALA A 241 -5.28 -2.82 9.63
N MET A 242 -5.69 -3.42 8.52
CA MET A 242 -4.86 -4.41 7.83
C MET A 242 -4.86 -4.23 6.32
N ASP A 243 -5.85 -3.51 5.81
CA ASP A 243 -5.91 -3.17 4.40
C ASP A 243 -6.75 -1.91 4.22
N THR A 244 -6.41 -1.12 3.21
CA THR A 244 -7.07 0.15 2.91
C THR A 244 -7.20 0.40 1.42
N LEU A 245 -8.27 1.09 1.03
CA LEU A 245 -8.44 1.64 -0.32
C LEU A 245 -8.87 3.12 -0.22
N PRO A 246 -8.06 4.08 -0.65
CA PRO A 246 -6.70 3.94 -1.19
C PRO A 246 -5.72 3.28 -0.20
N HIS A 247 -4.71 2.60 -0.71
CA HIS A 247 -3.70 1.92 0.10
C HIS A 247 -2.85 2.92 0.88
N ASP A 248 -2.82 2.75 2.20
CA ASP A 248 -1.90 3.40 3.11
C ASP A 248 -0.73 2.47 3.43
N PRO A 249 0.54 2.91 3.28
CA PRO A 249 1.70 2.09 3.61
C PRO A 249 1.80 1.66 5.08
N SER A 250 1.09 2.33 6.01
CA SER A 250 1.15 1.95 7.43
C SER A 250 0.68 0.51 7.65
N VAL A 251 -0.35 0.07 6.89
CA VAL A 251 -1.00 -1.24 7.09
C VAL A 251 -0.19 -2.43 6.58
N LEU A 252 1.10 -2.22 6.27
CA LEU A 252 2.06 -3.23 5.86
C LEU A 252 3.46 -2.99 6.48
N ASP A 253 3.60 -2.10 7.45
CA ASP A 253 4.88 -1.71 8.02
C ASP A 253 5.46 -2.74 9.02
N ASN A 254 4.62 -3.59 9.62
CA ASN A 254 4.98 -4.73 10.45
C ASN A 254 4.53 -6.07 9.86
N ALA A 255 4.26 -6.12 8.56
CA ALA A 255 3.80 -7.30 7.82
C ALA A 255 4.67 -8.54 8.07
N ASN A 256 5.95 -8.33 8.34
CA ASN A 256 6.94 -9.38 8.54
C ASN A 256 7.28 -9.69 10.01
N VAL A 257 6.60 -9.06 10.96
CA VAL A 257 6.73 -9.34 12.39
C VAL A 257 5.62 -10.31 12.79
N GLU A 258 5.92 -11.24 13.70
CA GLU A 258 4.95 -12.23 14.16
C GLU A 258 3.84 -11.59 15.02
N TYR A 259 2.60 -12.03 14.80
CA TYR A 259 1.47 -11.71 15.69
C TYR A 259 1.60 -12.41 17.04
N SER A 260 1.47 -11.68 18.15
CA SER A 260 1.72 -12.22 19.50
C SER A 260 0.78 -13.35 19.90
N TYR A 261 -0.44 -13.37 19.37
CA TYR A 261 -1.43 -14.41 19.68
C TYR A 261 -1.34 -15.63 18.75
N ASP A 262 -0.69 -15.49 17.59
CA ASP A 262 -0.49 -16.57 16.62
C ASP A 262 0.72 -16.25 15.71
N PRO A 263 1.91 -16.80 16.02
CA PRO A 263 3.14 -16.50 15.29
C PRO A 263 3.14 -16.81 13.80
N SER A 264 2.13 -17.54 13.31
CA SER A 264 2.00 -17.87 11.89
C SER A 264 1.29 -16.80 11.05
N THR A 265 0.95 -15.66 11.67
CA THR A 265 0.38 -14.48 11.00
C THR A 265 1.08 -13.21 11.47
N SER A 266 0.67 -12.07 10.92
CA SER A 266 1.42 -10.82 11.00
C SER A 266 1.01 -9.91 12.16
N HIS A 267 1.99 -9.18 12.68
CA HIS A 267 1.84 -8.15 13.72
C HIS A 267 0.94 -6.98 13.31
N GLU A 268 0.65 -6.82 12.01
CA GLU A 268 -0.41 -5.92 11.45
C GLU A 268 -1.78 -6.08 12.14
N LYS A 269 -2.01 -7.18 12.85
CA LYS A 269 -3.25 -7.38 13.61
C LYS A 269 -3.30 -6.58 14.90
N GLU A 270 -2.17 -6.10 15.41
CA GLU A 270 -2.04 -5.52 16.75
C GLU A 270 -1.01 -4.41 16.89
N ASP A 271 -0.54 -3.83 15.80
CA ASP A 271 0.26 -2.62 15.80
C ASP A 271 -0.60 -1.35 15.76
N ILE A 272 0.06 -0.21 15.59
CA ILE A 272 -0.61 1.08 15.48
C ILE A 272 -0.44 1.60 14.06
N ASP A 273 -1.55 1.62 13.33
CA ASP A 273 -1.65 2.23 12.02
C ASP A 273 -2.00 3.70 12.11
N ASN A 274 -1.17 4.56 11.54
CA ASN A 274 -1.53 5.96 11.38
C ASN A 274 -1.75 6.30 9.91
N ILE A 275 -3.03 6.38 9.51
CA ILE A 275 -3.39 6.68 8.13
C ILE A 275 -2.98 8.11 7.78
N THR A 276 -2.18 8.21 6.73
CA THR A 276 -1.54 9.44 6.23
C THR A 276 -1.89 9.73 4.78
N VAL A 277 -2.27 8.72 3.99
CA VAL A 277 -2.59 8.92 2.58
C VAL A 277 -3.90 9.72 2.41
N PRO A 278 -3.98 10.57 1.37
CA PRO A 278 -5.23 11.24 1.05
C PRO A 278 -6.35 10.25 0.70
N LEU A 279 -7.56 10.54 1.19
CA LEU A 279 -8.76 9.78 0.83
C LEU A 279 -9.12 9.99 -0.66
N ALA A 280 -9.71 8.97 -1.29
CA ALA A 280 -10.23 9.07 -2.65
C ALA A 280 -11.34 10.15 -2.73
N ARG A 281 -11.26 11.04 -3.71
CA ARG A 281 -12.17 12.19 -3.84
C ARG A 281 -13.47 11.83 -4.55
N ILE A 282 -14.58 12.39 -4.07
CA ILE A 282 -15.94 12.21 -4.62
C ILE A 282 -16.57 13.59 -4.79
N GLY A 283 -17.08 13.87 -6.00
CA GLY A 283 -17.62 15.18 -6.33
C GLY A 283 -16.53 16.22 -6.58
N ALA A 284 -16.67 17.43 -6.04
CA ALA A 284 -15.69 18.50 -6.26
C ALA A 284 -14.31 18.20 -5.63
N LEU A 285 -13.27 18.69 -6.30
CA LEU A 285 -11.92 18.75 -5.74
C LEU A 285 -11.86 19.87 -4.70
N LEU A 286 -11.38 19.59 -3.48
CA LEU A 286 -11.20 20.65 -2.49
C LEU A 286 -10.02 21.55 -2.89
N PRO A 287 -10.08 22.87 -2.66
CA PRO A 287 -9.02 23.80 -3.02
C PRO A 287 -7.66 23.54 -2.36
N ASP A 288 -7.63 22.81 -1.24
CA ASP A 288 -6.43 22.45 -0.46
C ASP A 288 -5.87 21.06 -0.81
N THR A 289 -6.53 20.32 -1.71
CA THR A 289 -5.98 19.05 -2.20
C THR A 289 -4.87 19.37 -3.21
N THR A 290 -3.62 19.41 -2.75
CA THR A 290 -2.47 19.28 -3.66
C THR A 290 -2.51 17.87 -4.25
N ILE A 291 -3.08 17.75 -5.45
CA ILE A 291 -2.94 16.53 -6.25
C ILE A 291 -1.50 16.49 -6.73
N ASN A 292 -0.69 15.67 -6.05
CA ASN A 292 0.60 15.25 -6.59
C ASN A 292 0.27 14.16 -7.61
N GLU A 293 0.03 14.56 -8.86
CA GLU A 293 -0.07 13.61 -9.97
C GLU A 293 1.21 12.76 -9.94
N ALA A 294 1.05 11.43 -9.96
CA ALA A 294 2.19 10.54 -10.10
C ALA A 294 2.99 10.95 -11.35
N PRO A 295 4.32 10.96 -11.29
CA PRO A 295 5.13 11.32 -12.44
C PRO A 295 4.81 10.40 -13.61
N LEU A 296 4.91 10.92 -14.84
CA LEU A 296 4.80 10.10 -16.04
C LEU A 296 5.83 8.96 -15.97
N GLU A 297 5.37 7.73 -16.08
CA GLU A 297 6.20 6.53 -16.09
C GLU A 297 6.04 5.77 -17.40
N VAL A 298 7.04 4.97 -17.76
CA VAL A 298 6.98 4.11 -18.95
C VAL A 298 7.61 2.76 -18.67
N ASN A 299 6.82 1.70 -18.81
CA ASN A 299 7.34 0.35 -18.89
C ASN A 299 7.75 0.06 -20.33
N PHE A 300 8.88 -0.60 -20.52
CA PHE A 300 9.50 -0.81 -21.81
C PHE A 300 10.11 -2.21 -21.91
N GLY A 301 9.86 -2.88 -23.02
CA GLY A 301 10.35 -4.25 -23.23
C GLY A 301 10.36 -4.67 -24.69
N ALA A 302 10.82 -5.90 -24.91
CA ALA A 302 10.84 -6.55 -26.21
C ALA A 302 9.97 -7.81 -26.17
N ASP A 303 9.35 -8.16 -27.30
CA ASP A 303 8.54 -9.37 -27.47
C ASP A 303 9.35 -10.69 -27.37
N LYS A 304 10.68 -10.60 -27.42
CA LYS A 304 11.60 -11.74 -27.39
C LYS A 304 12.68 -11.50 -26.35
N SER A 305 13.17 -12.59 -25.75
CA SER A 305 14.31 -12.56 -24.84
C SER A 305 15.60 -12.16 -25.57
N SER A 306 16.55 -11.57 -24.83
CA SER A 306 17.93 -11.34 -25.30
C SER A 306 18.60 -12.64 -25.77
N GLY A 307 19.53 -12.55 -26.72
CA GLY A 307 20.24 -13.70 -27.32
C GLY A 307 19.66 -14.18 -28.66
N GLN A 308 18.94 -13.30 -29.38
CA GLN A 308 18.34 -13.64 -30.68
C GLN A 308 19.40 -13.76 -31.78
N ALA A 309 19.13 -14.58 -32.80
CA ALA A 309 19.97 -14.61 -34.00
C ALA A 309 19.85 -13.29 -34.79
N VAL A 310 20.91 -12.91 -35.52
CA VAL A 310 20.86 -11.78 -36.46
C VAL A 310 19.72 -11.96 -37.46
N ASN A 311 19.15 -10.85 -37.93
CA ASN A 311 17.99 -10.78 -38.82
C ASN A 311 16.67 -11.31 -38.22
N THR A 312 16.62 -11.57 -36.92
CA THR A 312 15.36 -11.83 -36.21
C THR A 312 14.63 -10.51 -35.99
N ASN A 313 13.38 -10.40 -36.45
CA ASN A 313 12.57 -9.22 -36.15
C ASN A 313 12.20 -9.20 -34.66
N ILE A 314 12.44 -8.08 -33.99
CA ILE A 314 12.15 -7.83 -32.58
C ILE A 314 11.13 -6.70 -32.52
N THR A 315 10.07 -6.87 -31.74
CA THR A 315 9.07 -5.84 -31.48
C THR A 315 9.34 -5.23 -30.12
N LEU A 316 9.72 -3.97 -30.11
CA LEU A 316 9.84 -3.16 -28.90
C LEU A 316 8.46 -2.60 -28.57
N SER A 317 8.04 -2.69 -27.31
CA SER A 317 6.74 -2.19 -26.84
C SER A 317 6.94 -1.36 -25.59
N ALA A 318 6.10 -0.34 -25.44
CA ALA A 318 6.11 0.55 -24.29
C ALA A 318 4.69 0.80 -23.79
N ASP A 319 4.51 0.81 -22.48
CA ASP A 319 3.24 1.14 -21.83
C ASP A 319 3.49 2.33 -20.91
N ALA A 320 2.84 3.46 -21.19
CA ALA A 320 2.99 4.69 -20.41
C ALA A 320 1.89 4.77 -19.35
N TYR A 321 2.27 5.17 -18.14
CA TYR A 321 1.39 5.32 -16.98
C TYR A 321 1.37 6.79 -16.54
N HIS A 322 0.24 7.22 -15.97
CA HIS A 322 0.06 8.57 -15.44
C HIS A 322 0.19 9.69 -16.49
N ALA A 323 0.06 9.35 -17.77
CA ALA A 323 0.14 10.30 -18.86
C ALA A 323 -1.05 11.28 -18.86
N THR A 324 -0.73 12.56 -19.03
CA THR A 324 -1.72 13.59 -19.32
C THR A 324 -1.87 13.76 -20.83
N GLY A 325 -2.95 13.20 -21.39
CA GLY A 325 -3.29 13.32 -22.81
C GLY A 325 -2.64 12.24 -23.69
N ASN A 326 -2.51 12.52 -24.98
CA ASN A 326 -1.85 11.60 -25.92
C ASN A 326 -0.35 11.49 -25.58
N VAL A 327 0.18 10.28 -25.72
CA VAL A 327 1.60 9.99 -25.53
C VAL A 327 2.25 9.76 -26.88
N ASN A 328 3.38 10.43 -27.09
CA ASN A 328 4.26 10.18 -28.22
C ASN A 328 5.47 9.36 -27.76
N TYR A 329 5.80 8.31 -28.50
CA TYR A 329 6.87 7.38 -28.20
C TYR A 329 8.02 7.52 -29.19
N GLU A 330 9.23 7.78 -28.69
CA GLU A 330 10.46 7.75 -29.46
C GLU A 330 11.31 6.54 -29.09
N PHE A 331 11.30 5.51 -29.94
CA PHE A 331 12.13 4.31 -29.77
C PHE A 331 13.51 4.51 -30.38
N LYS A 332 14.55 4.11 -29.65
CA LYS A 332 15.95 4.24 -30.04
C LYS A 332 16.71 2.92 -29.88
N VAL A 333 17.71 2.75 -30.74
CA VAL A 333 18.72 1.69 -30.65
C VAL A 333 20.10 2.33 -30.77
N ASN A 334 20.97 2.13 -29.78
CA ASN A 334 22.27 2.79 -29.62
C ASN A 334 22.16 4.32 -29.81
N GLY A 335 21.19 4.93 -29.13
CA GLY A 335 20.88 6.35 -29.23
C GLY A 335 20.26 6.81 -30.55
N LYS A 336 20.12 5.95 -31.57
CA LYS A 336 19.54 6.31 -32.87
C LYS A 336 18.05 6.01 -32.91
N THR A 337 17.24 7.02 -33.21
CA THR A 337 15.79 6.89 -33.38
C THR A 337 15.43 5.94 -34.52
N ILE A 338 14.62 4.94 -34.19
CA ILE A 338 14.04 3.99 -35.15
C ILE A 338 12.57 4.30 -35.43
N GLN A 339 11.87 4.91 -34.48
CA GLN A 339 10.47 5.35 -34.60
C GLN A 339 10.22 6.53 -33.67
N ASN A 340 9.41 7.49 -34.13
CA ASN A 340 8.89 8.59 -33.31
C ASN A 340 7.42 8.84 -33.73
N SER A 341 6.47 8.40 -32.92
CA SER A 341 5.03 8.44 -33.24
C SER A 341 4.16 8.18 -32.01
N GLU A 342 2.83 8.35 -32.14
CA GLU A 342 1.86 7.92 -31.13
C GLU A 342 1.70 6.38 -31.02
N SER A 343 2.38 5.59 -31.87
CA SER A 343 2.38 4.12 -31.73
C SER A 343 3.31 3.68 -30.59
N SER A 344 2.75 2.95 -29.64
CA SER A 344 3.43 2.38 -28.47
C SER A 344 4.28 1.14 -28.76
N SER A 345 4.52 0.83 -30.04
CA SER A 345 5.35 -0.30 -30.45
C SER A 345 6.18 0.02 -31.69
N ALA A 346 7.40 -0.48 -31.77
CA ALA A 346 8.29 -0.34 -32.92
C ALA A 346 8.94 -1.67 -33.30
N SER A 347 9.09 -1.93 -34.60
CA SER A 347 9.84 -3.09 -35.09
C SER A 347 11.31 -2.74 -35.35
N TRP A 348 12.21 -3.62 -34.91
CA TRP A 348 13.64 -3.50 -35.08
C TRP A 348 14.23 -4.85 -35.51
N THR A 349 15.11 -4.85 -36.52
CA THR A 349 15.81 -6.04 -36.98
C THR A 349 17.33 -5.79 -36.95
N PRO A 350 18.07 -6.39 -36.00
CA PRO A 350 19.52 -6.26 -35.92
C PRO A 350 20.20 -7.06 -37.02
N THR A 351 21.16 -6.44 -37.72
CA THR A 351 21.93 -7.08 -38.80
C THR A 351 23.29 -7.63 -38.35
N GLU A 352 23.75 -7.25 -37.16
CA GLU A 352 25.05 -7.62 -36.60
C GLU A 352 24.89 -8.23 -35.20
N THR A 353 25.83 -9.09 -34.82
CA THR A 353 25.91 -9.60 -33.44
C THR A 353 26.50 -8.54 -32.51
N GLY A 354 26.06 -8.51 -31.26
CA GLY A 354 26.57 -7.56 -30.27
C GLY A 354 25.54 -7.24 -29.19
N THR A 355 25.94 -6.38 -28.26
CA THR A 355 25.03 -5.79 -27.27
C THR A 355 24.56 -4.44 -27.78
N TYR A 356 23.26 -4.22 -27.75
CA TYR A 356 22.60 -3.00 -28.15
C TYR A 356 21.96 -2.34 -26.93
N GLU A 357 22.06 -1.02 -26.83
CA GLU A 357 21.23 -0.23 -25.94
C GLU A 357 19.90 0.03 -26.65
N ILE A 358 18.79 -0.41 -26.08
CA ILE A 358 17.45 -0.11 -26.55
C ILE A 358 16.80 0.86 -25.56
N SER A 359 16.07 1.84 -26.06
CA SER A 359 15.36 2.78 -25.19
C SER A 359 14.08 3.29 -25.81
N VAL A 360 13.18 3.77 -24.95
CA VAL A 360 11.99 4.54 -25.34
C VAL A 360 11.94 5.82 -24.53
N ILE A 361 11.58 6.92 -25.20
CA ILE A 361 11.17 8.15 -24.56
C ILE A 361 9.66 8.27 -24.74
N ALA A 362 8.91 8.30 -23.65
CA ALA A 362 7.49 8.62 -23.65
C ALA A 362 7.31 10.09 -23.26
N THR A 363 6.60 10.84 -24.10
CA THR A 363 6.33 12.26 -23.90
C THR A 363 4.83 12.47 -23.94
N ASP A 364 4.28 13.03 -22.86
CA ASP A 364 2.89 13.49 -22.82
C ASP A 364 2.81 15.02 -23.00
N SER A 365 1.67 15.63 -22.69
CA SER A 365 1.49 17.08 -22.81
C SER A 365 2.28 17.93 -21.81
N LYS A 366 2.88 17.33 -20.76
CA LYS A 366 3.53 18.03 -19.64
C LYS A 366 5.00 17.66 -19.46
N THR A 367 5.35 16.38 -19.52
CA THR A 367 6.65 15.84 -19.13
C THR A 367 7.14 14.78 -20.13
N SER A 368 8.36 14.30 -19.91
CA SER A 368 8.93 13.19 -20.68
C SER A 368 9.73 12.28 -19.75
N VAL A 369 9.60 10.99 -19.97
CA VAL A 369 10.31 9.94 -19.22
C VAL A 369 11.05 9.04 -20.20
N VAL A 370 12.21 8.53 -19.78
CA VAL A 370 13.03 7.62 -20.56
C VAL A 370 13.18 6.29 -19.84
N SER A 371 13.09 5.19 -20.57
CA SER A 371 13.44 3.86 -20.09
C SER A 371 14.45 3.23 -21.03
N THR A 372 15.54 2.69 -20.48
CA THR A 372 16.69 2.15 -21.22
C THR A 372 17.03 0.74 -20.74
N LYS A 373 17.31 -0.16 -21.67
CA LYS A 373 17.69 -1.56 -21.41
C LYS A 373 18.80 -2.02 -22.38
N THR A 374 19.48 -3.10 -22.04
CA THR A 374 20.42 -3.77 -22.95
C THR A 374 19.77 -4.99 -23.61
N PHE A 375 20.12 -5.23 -24.88
CA PHE A 375 19.63 -6.36 -25.67
C PHE A 375 20.77 -6.97 -26.48
N SER A 376 21.05 -8.26 -26.30
CA SER A 376 22.13 -8.97 -26.98
C SER A 376 21.62 -9.76 -28.20
N VAL A 377 22.42 -9.76 -29.28
CA VAL A 377 22.16 -10.47 -30.53
C VAL A 377 23.35 -11.37 -30.85
N GLY A 378 23.10 -12.65 -31.10
CA GLY A 378 24.12 -13.69 -31.20
C GLY A 378 24.12 -14.64 -29.99
N ALA A 379 24.93 -15.71 -30.05
CA ALA A 379 25.01 -16.67 -28.95
C ALA A 379 25.40 -15.98 -27.64
N ALA A 380 24.65 -16.27 -26.56
CA ALA A 380 24.80 -15.65 -25.24
C ALA A 380 26.25 -15.72 -24.75
N GLY A 381 26.97 -14.60 -24.84
CA GLY A 381 28.24 -14.38 -24.15
C GLY A 381 27.97 -14.08 -22.67
N ALA A 382 28.80 -14.62 -21.79
CA ALA A 382 28.68 -14.48 -20.34
C ALA A 382 28.55 -13.02 -19.89
N TYR A 383 27.70 -12.81 -18.87
CA TYR A 383 27.50 -11.58 -18.13
C TYR A 383 28.82 -10.89 -17.75
N VAL A 384 28.94 -9.59 -18.05
CA VAL A 384 30.01 -8.69 -17.58
C VAL A 384 29.32 -7.49 -16.91
N PRO A 385 29.53 -7.22 -15.60
CA PRO A 385 28.94 -6.07 -14.93
C PRO A 385 29.62 -4.75 -15.36
N GLU A 386 28.82 -3.69 -15.50
CA GLU A 386 29.24 -2.31 -15.84
C GLU A 386 29.71 -1.50 -14.60
N PRO A 387 30.45 -0.38 -14.80
CA PRO A 387 31.11 0.38 -13.73
C PRO A 387 30.21 1.45 -13.09
N THR A 388 30.41 1.68 -11.79
CA THR A 388 29.73 2.65 -10.94
C THR A 388 30.30 4.08 -11.08
N THR A 389 29.44 5.09 -11.06
CA THR A 389 29.81 6.53 -10.99
C THR A 389 29.45 7.13 -9.63
N SER A 390 30.33 7.99 -9.13
CA SER A 390 30.39 8.53 -7.75
C SER A 390 29.25 9.47 -7.32
N PRO A 391 29.00 9.65 -6.00
CA PRO A 391 27.91 10.47 -5.44
C PRO A 391 28.28 11.95 -5.22
N ILE A 392 27.25 12.79 -5.10
CA ILE A 392 27.29 14.23 -4.80
C ILE A 392 27.18 14.46 -3.28
N GLU A 393 28.07 15.30 -2.71
CA GLU A 393 28.12 15.69 -1.30
C GLU A 393 26.96 16.60 -0.86
N THR A 394 26.50 16.42 0.39
CA THR A 394 25.74 17.45 1.14
C THR A 394 26.20 17.48 2.61
N THR A 395 26.46 18.67 3.16
CA THR A 395 27.17 18.91 4.44
C THR A 395 26.30 19.31 5.64
N GLU A 396 26.66 18.75 6.82
CA GLU A 396 26.64 19.29 8.22
C GLU A 396 25.32 19.57 8.98
N PRO A 397 25.27 19.57 10.35
CA PRO A 397 26.33 19.90 11.33
C PRO A 397 26.52 18.99 12.58
N THR A 398 27.55 19.36 13.35
CA THR A 398 28.23 18.64 14.43
C THR A 398 27.70 18.91 15.85
N THR A 399 27.57 17.84 16.66
CA THR A 399 27.74 17.87 18.12
C THR A 399 28.59 16.67 18.55
N SER A 400 29.64 16.94 19.33
CA SER A 400 30.67 16.00 19.77
C SER A 400 30.11 14.97 20.76
N VAL A 401 29.60 13.85 20.25
CA VAL A 401 29.43 12.60 21.00
C VAL A 401 30.57 11.67 20.59
N ASP A 402 31.15 10.96 21.56
CA ASP A 402 32.25 10.02 21.34
C ASP A 402 31.65 8.67 20.90
N TYR A 403 31.57 8.45 19.59
CA TYR A 403 30.94 7.27 18.99
C TYR A 403 31.89 6.07 18.95
N LYS A 404 31.37 4.86 19.18
CA LYS A 404 32.15 3.61 19.22
C LYS A 404 32.23 2.96 17.84
N LEU A 405 33.28 2.19 17.57
CA LEU A 405 33.33 1.35 16.36
C LEU A 405 32.08 0.44 16.32
N GLY A 406 31.34 0.46 15.21
CA GLY A 406 30.05 -0.19 15.05
C GLY A 406 28.81 0.64 15.37
N ASP A 407 28.93 1.87 15.89
CA ASP A 407 27.81 2.81 16.17
C ASP A 407 27.62 3.74 14.96
N VAL A 408 27.09 3.18 13.88
CA VAL A 408 27.02 3.78 12.55
C VAL A 408 25.88 4.79 12.43
N ASP A 409 24.78 4.61 13.18
CA ASP A 409 23.71 5.60 13.23
C ASP A 409 24.03 6.77 14.19
N MET A 410 25.14 6.67 14.92
CA MET A 410 25.67 7.71 15.78
C MET A 410 24.69 8.05 16.92
N ASP A 411 23.99 7.06 17.44
CA ASP A 411 23.08 7.20 18.59
C ASP A 411 23.78 6.98 19.94
N GLY A 412 25.03 6.51 19.92
CA GLY A 412 25.84 6.21 21.11
C GLY A 412 25.84 4.74 21.52
N THR A 413 25.11 3.88 20.81
CA THR A 413 24.88 2.46 21.13
C THR A 413 25.08 1.58 19.91
N VAL A 414 26.04 0.64 19.98
CA VAL A 414 26.15 -0.41 18.97
C VAL A 414 24.96 -1.37 19.10
N SER A 415 24.11 -1.41 18.08
CA SER A 415 22.87 -2.18 18.01
C SER A 415 22.65 -2.80 16.63
N ILE A 416 21.55 -3.54 16.44
CA ILE A 416 21.22 -4.13 15.15
C ILE A 416 20.85 -3.06 14.10
N VAL A 417 20.52 -1.85 14.54
CA VAL A 417 20.23 -0.71 13.67
C VAL A 417 21.48 -0.32 12.87
N ASP A 418 22.66 -0.38 13.49
CA ASP A 418 23.93 -0.10 12.84
C ASP A 418 24.28 -1.11 11.74
N ALA A 419 24.09 -2.40 12.03
CA ALA A 419 24.28 -3.45 11.03
C ALA A 419 23.33 -3.26 9.83
N THR A 420 22.10 -2.84 10.09
CA THR A 420 21.11 -2.53 9.05
C THR A 420 21.54 -1.30 8.24
N LEU A 421 22.15 -0.31 8.89
CA LEU A 421 22.63 0.89 8.21
C LEU A 421 23.80 0.57 7.27
N ILE A 422 24.73 -0.31 7.66
CA ILE A 422 25.80 -0.85 6.78
C ILE A 422 25.22 -1.62 5.59
N GLN A 423 24.15 -2.39 5.79
CA GLN A 423 23.47 -3.10 4.71
C GLN A 423 22.82 -2.13 3.71
N LYS A 424 22.15 -1.09 4.20
CA LYS A 424 21.58 -0.02 3.37
C LYS A 424 22.67 0.70 2.56
N TYR A 425 23.81 1.00 3.17
CA TYR A 425 24.95 1.58 2.48
C TYR A 425 25.53 0.65 1.42
N SER A 426 25.72 -0.64 1.75
CA SER A 426 26.20 -1.66 0.81
C SER A 426 25.26 -1.87 -0.39
N ALA A 427 23.96 -1.59 -0.21
CA ALA A 427 22.93 -1.62 -1.24
C ALA A 427 22.73 -0.28 -1.96
N GLU A 428 23.62 0.71 -1.74
CA GLU A 428 23.55 2.06 -2.32
C GLU A 428 22.25 2.83 -1.99
N MET A 429 21.56 2.45 -0.91
CA MET A 429 20.30 3.08 -0.48
C MET A 429 20.52 4.30 0.41
N CYS A 430 21.73 4.49 0.94
CA CYS A 430 22.13 5.68 1.67
C CYS A 430 23.64 5.94 1.48
N THR A 431 24.07 7.15 1.84
CA THR A 431 25.48 7.53 1.85
C THR A 431 25.93 7.78 3.28
N PHE A 432 27.17 7.43 3.61
CA PHE A 432 27.77 7.70 4.91
C PHE A 432 28.59 8.97 4.90
N THR A 433 28.60 9.66 6.04
CA THR A 433 29.63 10.66 6.35
C THR A 433 30.98 9.97 6.56
N ASP A 434 32.08 10.74 6.54
CA ASP A 434 33.42 10.23 6.86
C ASP A 434 33.46 9.52 8.22
N LYS A 435 32.73 10.07 9.21
CA LYS A 435 32.69 9.49 10.54
C LYS A 435 31.93 8.17 10.54
N GLN A 436 30.75 8.10 9.93
CA GLN A 436 30.00 6.85 9.83
C GLN A 436 30.79 5.78 9.05
N SER A 437 31.56 6.20 8.05
CA SER A 437 32.44 5.30 7.30
C SER A 437 33.54 4.70 8.16
N GLU A 438 34.16 5.50 9.03
CA GLU A 438 35.13 5.03 10.03
C GLU A 438 34.50 4.06 11.04
N LEU A 439 33.25 4.33 11.47
CA LEU A 439 32.54 3.50 12.44
C LEU A 439 32.01 2.20 11.82
N ALA A 440 31.71 2.21 10.52
CA ALA A 440 31.17 1.09 9.76
C ALA A 440 32.24 0.10 9.29
N ASP A 441 33.49 0.51 9.10
CA ASP A 441 34.63 -0.39 8.76
C ASP A 441 35.09 -1.16 10.01
N THR A 442 34.22 -2.06 10.46
CA THR A 442 34.39 -2.82 11.71
C THR A 442 35.53 -3.81 11.65
N ASP A 443 35.90 -4.33 10.47
CA ASP A 443 37.08 -5.18 10.31
C ASP A 443 38.38 -4.39 10.01
N LYS A 444 38.27 -3.07 9.79
CA LYS A 444 39.36 -2.12 9.51
C LYS A 444 40.12 -2.46 8.23
N ASN A 445 39.45 -3.02 7.23
CA ASN A 445 40.05 -3.37 5.95
C ASN A 445 40.04 -2.20 4.94
N GLY A 446 39.41 -1.07 5.29
CA GLY A 446 39.31 0.12 4.46
C GLY A 446 38.16 0.09 3.44
N LYS A 447 37.24 -0.87 3.56
CA LYS A 447 36.02 -1.00 2.75
C LYS A 447 34.85 -1.25 3.68
N ILE A 448 33.68 -0.74 3.31
CA ILE A 448 32.44 -0.98 4.03
C ILE A 448 31.65 -1.99 3.21
N GLU A 449 31.52 -3.21 3.73
CA GLU A 449 30.89 -4.32 3.05
C GLU A 449 30.05 -5.17 4.00
N ILE A 450 29.37 -6.20 3.47
CA ILE A 450 28.46 -7.03 4.26
C ILE A 450 29.16 -7.77 5.42
N ASN A 451 30.48 -7.95 5.34
CA ASN A 451 31.28 -8.53 6.41
C ASN A 451 31.25 -7.66 7.67
N ASP A 452 31.17 -6.34 7.53
CA ASP A 452 31.13 -5.42 8.66
C ASP A 452 29.80 -5.52 9.42
N ALA A 453 28.69 -5.55 8.69
CA ALA A 453 27.38 -5.80 9.28
C ALA A 453 27.34 -7.15 10.02
N THR A 454 28.02 -8.16 9.48
CA THR A 454 28.12 -9.49 10.09
C THR A 454 28.95 -9.46 11.39
N LEU A 455 29.97 -8.61 11.49
CA LEU A 455 30.74 -8.44 12.72
C LEU A 455 29.92 -7.77 13.82
N ILE A 456 29.14 -6.73 13.50
CA ILE A 456 28.18 -6.13 14.43
C ILE A 456 27.21 -7.19 14.96
N GLN A 457 26.62 -8.00 14.08
CA GLN A 457 25.70 -9.07 14.47
C GLN A 457 26.35 -10.11 15.38
N LYS A 458 27.60 -10.53 15.08
CA LYS A 458 28.35 -11.46 15.93
C LYS A 458 28.69 -10.86 17.29
N PHE A 459 29.03 -9.58 17.33
CA PHE A 459 29.30 -8.85 18.57
C PHE A 459 28.04 -8.78 19.45
N LEU A 460 26.89 -8.42 18.88
CA LEU A 460 25.60 -8.38 19.58
C LEU A 460 25.13 -9.76 20.06
N ALA A 461 25.47 -10.81 19.33
CA ALA A 461 25.20 -12.20 19.72
C ALA A 461 26.24 -12.77 20.71
N GLU A 462 27.14 -11.94 21.24
CA GLU A 462 28.24 -12.32 22.14
C GLU A 462 29.15 -13.43 21.58
N MET A 463 29.18 -13.58 20.24
CA MET A 463 30.04 -14.55 19.56
C MET A 463 31.48 -14.04 19.43
N ILE A 464 31.68 -12.73 19.57
CA ILE A 464 32.98 -12.06 19.65
C ILE A 464 32.94 -10.99 20.75
N GLU A 465 34.07 -10.74 21.42
CA GLU A 465 34.14 -9.85 22.58
C GLU A 465 34.27 -8.35 22.21
N SER A 466 34.68 -8.05 20.97
CA SER A 466 34.90 -6.69 20.47
C SER A 466 34.83 -6.64 18.93
N LEU A 467 34.52 -5.46 18.41
CA LEU A 467 34.66 -5.10 16.99
C LEU A 467 36.11 -4.68 16.66
#